data_AF-A0A847IWB1-F1
#
_entry.id   AF-A0A847IWB1-F1
#
_cell.length_a   1.000
_cell.length_b   1.000
_cell.length_c   1.000
_cell.angle_alpha   90.00
_cell.angle_beta   90.00
_cell.angle_gamma   90.00
#
_symmetry.space_group_name_H-M   'P 1'
#
loop_
_entity.id
_entity.type
_entity.pdbx_description
1 polymer ?
#
loop_
_entity_poly.entity_id
_entity_poly.type
_entity_poly.pdbx_seq_one_letter_code
_entity_poly.pdbx_strand_id
1 'polypeptide(L)' 'PFSDSVEMAYKEGIRAIIQPGGSLRDADSIDYCDQTGMSMAFTGIRHFKH' A
#
# COMPACT_ATOMS: atom_id res chain seq x y z
N PRO A 1 6.33 -3.74 0.27
CA PRO A 1 7.78 -3.43 0.39
C PRO A 1 8.22 -2.36 -0.60
N PHE A 2 7.60 -2.32 -1.78
CA PHE A 2 7.80 -1.27 -2.79
C PHE A 2 6.44 -0.74 -3.27
N SER A 3 6.44 0.42 -3.91
CA SER A 3 5.25 1.10 -4.43
C SER A 3 4.66 0.47 -5.70
N ASP A 4 5.42 -0.40 -6.37
CA ASP A 4 5.01 -1.12 -7.59
C ASP A 4 3.66 -1.86 -7.44
N SER A 5 3.45 -2.45 -6.27
CA SER A 5 2.24 -3.19 -5.91
C SER A 5 1.02 -2.28 -5.83
N VAL A 6 1.21 -1.07 -5.30
CA VAL A 6 0.17 -0.03 -5.20
C VAL A 6 -0.12 0.54 -6.59
N GLU A 7 0.93 0.82 -7.37
CA GLU A 7 0.81 1.35 -8.73
C GLU A 7 0.05 0.38 -9.65
N MET A 8 0.37 -0.91 -9.59
CA MET A 8 -0.35 -1.94 -10.34
C MET A 8 -1.82 -2.00 -9.95
N ALA A 9 -2.11 -2.02 -8.64
CA ALA A 9 -3.48 -2.04 -8.14
C ALA A 9 -4.30 -0.83 -8.64
N TYR A 10 -3.70 0.36 -8.64
CA TYR A 10 -4.35 1.58 -9.15
C TYR A 10 -4.70 1.47 -10.64
N LYS A 11 -3.78 0.94 -11.47
CA LYS A 11 -4.00 0.74 -12.90
C LYS A 11 -5.17 -0.20 -13.20
N GLU A 12 -5.39 -1.18 -12.31
CA GLU A 12 -6.54 -2.09 -12.36
C GLU A 12 -7.83 -1.49 -11.74
N GLY A 13 -7.80 -0.22 -11.34
CA GLY A 13 -8.95 0.50 -10.82
C GLY A 13 -9.20 0.34 -9.32
N ILE A 14 -8.28 -0.26 -8.56
CA ILE A 14 -8.37 -0.31 -7.10
C ILE A 14 -8.21 1.10 -6.53
N ARG A 15 -9.04 1.43 -5.53
CA ARG A 15 -9.06 2.75 -4.87
C ARG A 15 -8.65 2.73 -3.41
N ALA A 16 -8.53 1.56 -2.80
CA ALA A 16 -8.16 1.42 -1.40
C ALA A 16 -7.28 0.19 -1.16
N ILE A 17 -6.28 0.32 -0.29
CA ILE A 17 -5.37 -0.75 0.11
C ILE A 17 -5.25 -0.78 1.64
N ILE A 18 -5.16 -2.00 2.20
CA ILE A 18 -4.84 -2.22 3.60
C ILE A 18 -3.57 -3.08 3.70
N GLN A 19 -2.61 -2.67 4.54
CA GLN A 19 -1.39 -3.44 4.75
C GLN A 19 -0.88 -3.34 6.20
N PRO A 20 -0.02 -4.27 6.66
CA PRO A 20 0.56 -4.19 8.00
C PRO A 20 1.48 -2.98 8.21
N GLY A 21 2.19 -2.57 7.15
CA GLY A 21 3.31 -1.63 7.25
C GLY A 21 4.56 -2.26 7.87
N GLY A 22 5.52 -1.41 8.23
CA GLY A 22 6.81 -1.78 8.81
C GLY A 22 7.93 -1.96 7.77
N SER A 23 7.73 -1.48 6.53
CA SER A 23 8.81 -1.35 5.56
C SER A 23 9.50 0.00 5.72
N LEU A 24 10.83 0.02 5.58
CA LEU A 24 11.58 1.28 5.46
C LEU A 24 11.08 2.14 4.28
N ARG A 25 10.49 1.48 3.27
CA ARG A 25 9.99 2.10 2.03
C ARG A 25 8.47 2.26 2.00
N ASP A 26 7.79 2.20 3.15
CA ASP A 26 6.35 2.47 3.18
C ASP A 26 6.02 3.89 2.70
N ALA A 27 6.95 4.85 2.88
CA ALA A 27 6.81 6.22 2.36
C ALA A 27 6.54 6.27 0.85
N ASP A 28 7.28 5.50 0.04
CA ASP A 28 7.09 5.45 -1.42
C ASP A 28 5.64 5.05 -1.80
N SER A 29 5.06 4.12 -1.05
CA SER A 29 3.69 3.64 -1.26
C SER A 29 2.63 4.65 -0.79
N ILE A 30 2.90 5.34 0.32
CA ILE A 30 2.01 6.39 0.85
C ILE A 30 1.98 7.56 -0.11
N ASP A 31 3.15 8.04 -0.56
CA ASP A 31 3.26 9.15 -1.49
C ASP A 31 2.50 8.87 -2.80
N TYR A 32 2.58 7.63 -3.30
CA TYR A 32 1.82 7.23 -4.48
C TYR A 32 0.30 7.24 -4.21
N CYS A 33 -0.15 6.74 -3.06
CA CYS A 33 -1.56 6.81 -2.68
C CYS A 33 -2.06 8.26 -2.58
N ASP A 34 -1.29 9.15 -1.95
CA ASP A 34 -1.63 10.56 -1.81
C ASP A 34 -1.73 11.27 -3.17
N GLN A 35 -0.78 10.99 -4.08
CA GLN A 35 -0.79 11.56 -5.44
C GLN A 35 -1.97 11.09 -6.29
N THR A 36 -2.45 9.87 -6.08
CA THR A 36 -3.53 9.24 -6.86
C THR A 36 -4.90 9.34 -6.19
N GLY A 37 -4.97 9.87 -4.97
CA GLY A 37 -6.18 9.92 -4.17
C GLY A 37 -6.66 8.53 -3.71
N MET A 38 -5.77 7.53 -3.67
CA MET A 38 -6.09 6.22 -3.10
C MET A 38 -6.08 6.28 -1.58
N SER A 39 -6.96 5.51 -0.95
CA SER A 39 -6.95 5.34 0.50
C SER A 39 -5.98 4.22 0.91
N MET A 40 -5.08 4.48 1.84
CA MET A 40 -4.23 3.46 2.46
C MET A 40 -4.48 3.38 3.97
N ALA A 41 -4.61 2.17 4.50
CA ALA A 41 -4.72 1.92 5.93
C ALA A 41 -3.62 0.95 6.42
N PHE A 42 -3.04 1.26 7.58
CA PHE A 42 -2.08 0.41 8.25
C PHE A 42 -2.73 -0.38 9.39
N THR A 43 -2.57 -1.70 9.42
CA THR A 43 -3.06 -2.53 10.53
C THR A 43 -2.05 -2.66 11.67
N GLY A 44 -0.75 -2.52 11.40
CA GLY A 44 0.32 -2.87 12.35
C GLY A 44 0.39 -4.36 12.69
N ILE A 45 -0.47 -5.20 12.10
CA ILE A 45 -0.60 -6.63 12.41
C ILE A 45 -0.38 -7.42 11.12
N ARG A 46 0.59 -8.33 11.18
CA ARG A 46 0.97 -9.19 10.07
C ARG A 46 0.44 -10.59 10.29
N HIS A 47 -0.39 -11.07 9.37
CA HIS A 47 -0.88 -12.44 9.36
C HIS A 47 -0.14 -13.24 8.28
N PHE A 48 0.94 -13.93 8.68
CA PHE A 48 1.58 -14.91 7.82
C PHE A 48 1.00 -16.30 8.06
N LYS A 49 0.76 -17.04 6.99
CA LYS A 49 0.39 -18.44 6.99
C LYS A 49 1.24 -19.14 5.93
N HIS A 50 1.94 -20.21 6.33
CA HIS A 50 2.75 -21.02 5.43
C HIS A 50 1.85 -21.87 4.52
#